data_AF-A0A9D6Y6Q5-F1
#
_entry.id   AF-A0A9D6Y6Q5-F1
#
_cell.length_a   1.000
_cell.length_b   1.000
_cell.length_c   1.000
_cell.angle_alpha   90.00
_cell.angle_beta   90.00
_cell.angle_gamma   90.00
#
_symmetry.space_group_name_H-M   'P 1'
#
loop_
_entity.id
_entity.type
_entity.pdbx_description
1 polymer ?
#
loop_
_entity_poly.entity_id
_entity_poly.type
_entity_poly.pdbx_seq_one_letter_code
_entity_poly.pdbx_strand_id
1 'polypeptide(L)'
;MSILSLTAFLLLAGLNWVAVARADKPLEQLVKPAALAALLLYAGAGAGPSGWLIAALVLSLLGDVYLMLPGDCFKAGLSAFLLAHVAYIADFEISPAARIGWLIVVAVLSAPLTLRITRAVAQPSLRAAVVLYIAVIALMVASAFASGRPLAALGALLFFASDGIIAWNRFVHPLAWAQPTIMVTYHLGQLGLVAVLRAG
;
A
#
# COMPACT_ATOMS: atom_id res chain seq x y z
N MET A 1 -9.82 9.41 21.69
CA MET A 1 -8.53 9.14 20.99
C MET A 1 -8.74 8.84 19.51
N SER A 2 -9.68 7.98 19.12
CA SER A 2 -9.91 7.62 17.71
C SER A 2 -10.23 8.80 16.75
N ILE A 3 -11.11 9.72 17.14
CA ILE A 3 -11.43 10.89 16.28
C ILE A 3 -10.18 11.76 16.08
N LEU A 4 -9.44 12.04 17.15
CA LEU A 4 -8.23 12.84 17.11
C LEU A 4 -7.16 12.25 16.17
N SER A 5 -6.90 10.94 16.26
CA SER A 5 -5.93 10.26 15.41
C SER A 5 -6.36 10.21 13.93
N LEU A 6 -7.66 10.07 13.66
CA LEU A 6 -8.19 10.14 12.28
C LEU A 6 -8.04 11.55 11.70
N THR A 7 -8.42 12.58 12.47
CA THR A 7 -8.24 13.98 12.05
C THR A 7 -6.76 14.28 11.82
N ALA A 8 -5.88 13.83 12.71
CA ALA A 8 -4.44 13.98 12.55
C ALA A 8 -3.94 13.31 11.25
N PHE A 9 -4.36 12.07 10.97
CA PHE A 9 -4.04 11.38 9.72
C PHE A 9 -4.46 12.19 8.49
N LEU A 10 -5.71 12.69 8.44
CA LEU A 10 -6.22 13.44 7.30
C LEU A 10 -5.43 14.73 7.07
N LEU A 11 -5.11 15.47 8.13
CA LEU A 11 -4.32 16.70 8.04
C LEU A 11 -2.88 16.42 7.60
N LEU A 12 -2.23 15.40 8.17
CA LEU A 12 -0.85 15.02 7.83
C LEU A 12 -0.76 14.46 6.41
N ALA A 13 -1.73 13.64 5.98
CA ALA A 13 -1.81 13.14 4.61
C ALA A 13 -2.00 14.29 3.60
N GLY A 14 -2.90 15.23 3.90
CA GLY A 14 -3.09 16.43 3.07
C GLY A 14 -1.84 17.31 3.00
N LEU A 15 -1.16 17.51 4.13
CA LEU A 15 0.12 18.23 4.16
C LEU A 15 1.20 17.50 3.37
N ASN A 16 1.23 16.16 3.43
CA ASN A 16 2.14 15.36 2.62
C ASN A 16 1.86 15.50 1.12
N TRP A 17 0.60 15.54 0.69
CA TRP A 17 0.26 15.78 -0.71
C TRP A 17 0.80 17.13 -1.20
N VAL A 18 0.67 18.17 -0.37
CA VAL A 18 1.24 19.49 -0.67
C VAL A 18 2.77 19.46 -0.71
N ALA A 19 3.41 18.79 0.26
CA ALA A 19 4.86 18.64 0.33
C ALA A 19 5.40 18.00 -0.96
N VAL A 20 4.79 16.89 -1.37
CA VAL A 20 5.18 16.16 -2.58
C VAL A 20 4.89 16.96 -3.86
N ALA A 21 3.76 17.66 -3.93
CA ALA A 21 3.44 18.52 -5.08
C ALA A 21 4.42 19.70 -5.24
N ARG A 22 4.99 20.18 -4.13
CA ARG A 22 6.01 21.24 -4.12
C ARG A 22 7.45 20.72 -4.16
N ALA A 23 7.64 19.39 -4.21
CA ALA A 23 8.93 18.74 -4.06
C ALA A 23 9.71 19.15 -2.79
N ASP A 24 8.99 19.47 -1.70
CA ASP A 24 9.55 19.82 -0.40
C ASP A 24 9.96 18.56 0.38
N LYS A 25 11.22 18.14 0.18
CA LYS A 25 11.76 16.90 0.74
C LYS A 25 11.83 16.88 2.27
N PRO A 26 12.31 17.93 2.96
CA PRO A 26 12.31 17.95 4.42
C PRO A 26 10.90 17.80 5.00
N LEU A 27 9.91 18.48 4.41
CA LEU A 27 8.54 18.36 4.87
C LEU A 27 8.01 16.94 4.62
N GLU A 28 8.15 16.41 3.39
CA GLU A 28 7.75 15.04 3.03
C GLU A 28 8.32 14.00 4.00
N GLN A 29 9.61 14.08 4.33
CA GLN A 29 10.30 13.16 5.24
C GLN A 29 9.73 13.16 6.66
N LEU A 30 9.13 14.28 7.10
CA LEU A 30 8.48 14.37 8.40
C LEU A 30 7.02 13.92 8.34
N VAL A 31 6.25 14.46 7.39
CA VAL A 31 4.79 14.32 7.42
C VAL A 31 4.31 12.99 6.87
N LYS A 32 5.07 12.34 5.98
CA LYS A 32 4.76 11.00 5.46
C LYS A 32 4.76 9.92 6.56
N PRO A 33 5.82 9.72 7.36
CA PRO A 33 5.77 8.75 8.45
C PRO A 33 4.81 9.20 9.55
N ALA A 34 4.67 10.50 9.83
CA ALA A 34 3.72 11.01 10.82
C ALA A 34 2.26 10.68 10.43
N ALA A 35 1.90 10.78 9.15
CA ALA A 35 0.58 10.39 8.66
C ALA A 35 0.30 8.91 8.97
N LEU A 36 1.22 8.02 8.59
CA LEU A 36 1.04 6.58 8.86
C LEU A 36 1.04 6.25 10.35
N ALA A 37 1.84 6.94 11.16
CA ALA A 37 1.80 6.79 12.62
C ALA A 37 0.43 7.21 13.19
N ALA A 38 -0.15 8.31 12.70
CA ALA A 38 -1.50 8.73 13.10
C ALA A 38 -2.57 7.70 12.68
N LEU A 39 -2.43 7.09 11.50
CA LEU A 39 -3.33 6.01 11.04
C LEU A 39 -3.17 4.73 11.87
N LEU A 40 -1.94 4.39 12.27
CA LEU A 40 -1.65 3.28 13.19
C LEU A 40 -2.30 3.50 14.56
N LEU A 41 -2.19 4.71 15.12
CA LEU A 41 -2.89 5.06 16.36
C LEU A 41 -4.41 4.99 16.21
N TYR A 42 -4.93 5.39 15.04
CA TYR A 42 -6.35 5.26 14.73
C TYR A 42 -6.79 3.79 14.72
N ALA A 43 -6.04 2.91 14.05
CA ALA A 43 -6.28 1.47 14.04
C ALA A 43 -6.26 0.88 15.46
N GLY A 44 -5.21 1.17 16.23
CA GLY A 44 -5.01 0.66 17.59
C GLY A 44 -6.02 1.18 18.62
N ALA A 45 -6.63 2.34 18.38
CA ALA A 45 -7.71 2.87 19.22
C ALA A 45 -9.09 2.21 18.93
N GLY A 46 -9.15 1.17 18.09
CA GLY A 46 -10.35 0.34 17.90
C GLY A 46 -10.61 -0.58 19.09
N ALA A 47 -11.81 -1.18 19.15
CA ALA A 47 -12.11 -2.21 20.14
C ALA A 47 -11.51 -3.54 19.66
N GLY A 48 -10.43 -4.01 20.30
CA GLY A 48 -9.77 -5.27 19.94
C GLY A 48 -9.05 -5.23 18.59
N PRO A 49 -8.07 -4.33 18.38
CA PRO A 49 -7.39 -4.22 17.10
C PRO A 49 -6.69 -5.53 16.72
N SER A 50 -6.91 -6.02 15.50
CA SER A 50 -6.22 -7.20 14.99
C SER A 50 -4.70 -7.00 14.97
N GLY A 51 -3.97 -8.00 15.46
CA GLY A 51 -2.50 -8.02 15.41
C GLY A 51 -1.96 -7.96 13.98
N TRP A 52 -2.69 -8.51 13.01
CA TRP A 52 -2.33 -8.47 11.59
C TRP A 52 -2.47 -7.06 11.00
N LEU A 53 -3.57 -6.36 11.31
CA LEU A 53 -3.75 -4.96 10.92
C LEU A 53 -2.65 -4.05 11.49
N ILE A 54 -2.32 -4.22 12.78
CA ILE A 54 -1.24 -3.46 13.43
C ILE A 54 0.11 -3.79 12.78
N ALA A 55 0.41 -5.07 12.54
CA ALA A 55 1.63 -5.48 11.84
C ALA A 55 1.72 -4.88 10.44
N ALA A 56 0.62 -4.89 9.66
CA ALA A 56 0.58 -4.31 8.33
C ALA A 56 0.93 -2.82 8.32
N LEU A 57 0.40 -2.05 9.27
CA LEU A 57 0.66 -0.62 9.39
C LEU A 57 2.08 -0.31 9.88
N VAL A 58 2.60 -1.08 10.84
CA VAL A 58 4.00 -0.95 11.29
C VAL A 58 4.96 -1.26 10.14
N LEU A 59 4.71 -2.34 9.38
CA LEU A 59 5.53 -2.71 8.23
C LEU A 59 5.43 -1.68 7.09
N SER A 60 4.24 -1.11 6.85
CA SER A 60 4.06 -0.01 5.90
C SER A 60 4.86 1.24 6.31
N LEU A 61 4.81 1.60 7.59
CA LEU A 61 5.57 2.72 8.14
C LEU A 61 7.08 2.50 8.02
N LEU A 62 7.57 1.29 8.34
CA LEU A 62 8.97 0.91 8.12
C LEU A 62 9.34 0.99 6.64
N GLY A 63 8.46 0.54 5.76
CA GLY A 63 8.61 0.68 4.31
C GLY A 63 8.80 2.13 3.90
N ASP A 64 7.93 3.03 4.36
CA ASP A 64 8.02 4.47 4.10
C ASP A 64 9.35 5.06 4.58
N VAL A 65 9.80 4.69 5.79
CA VAL A 65 11.08 5.16 6.34
C VAL A 65 12.26 4.64 5.53
N TYR A 66 12.32 3.34 5.22
CA TYR A 66 13.42 2.76 4.43
C TYR A 66 13.52 3.38 3.04
N LEU A 67 12.41 3.70 2.39
CA LEU A 67 12.44 4.36 1.07
C LEU A 67 12.96 5.81 1.12
N MET A 68 13.01 6.45 2.29
CA MET A 68 13.55 7.80 2.47
C MET A 68 15.01 7.82 2.89
N LEU A 69 15.51 6.75 3.49
CA LEU A 69 16.88 6.71 4.02
C LEU A 69 17.93 6.80 2.90
N PRO A 70 19.01 7.56 3.13
CA PRO A 70 20.14 7.57 2.21
C PRO A 70 20.82 6.19 2.16
N GLY A 71 21.27 5.77 0.98
CA GLY A 71 21.99 4.50 0.79
C GLY A 71 21.07 3.34 0.40
N ASP A 72 20.60 3.36 -0.85
CA ASP A 72 19.87 2.31 -1.60
C ASP A 72 19.03 1.30 -0.77
N CYS A 73 18.30 1.79 0.24
CA CYS A 73 17.42 0.99 1.09
C CYS A 73 16.13 0.57 0.37
N PHE A 74 16.05 0.78 -0.95
CA PHE A 74 14.90 0.46 -1.78
C PHE A 74 14.42 -1.00 -1.59
N LYS A 75 15.36 -1.95 -1.55
CA LYS A 75 15.03 -3.37 -1.35
C LYS A 75 14.44 -3.62 0.04
N ALA A 76 14.97 -2.98 1.08
CA ALA A 76 14.44 -3.10 2.43
C ALA A 76 13.03 -2.52 2.53
N GLY A 77 12.80 -1.34 1.94
CA GLY A 77 11.47 -0.73 1.86
C GLY A 77 10.47 -1.59 1.11
N LEU A 78 10.87 -2.13 -0.06
CA LEU A 78 10.03 -3.03 -0.85
C LEU A 78 9.68 -4.32 -0.09
N SER A 79 10.64 -4.91 0.62
CA SER A 79 10.41 -6.09 1.46
C SER A 79 9.46 -5.79 2.62
N ALA A 80 9.57 -4.62 3.25
CA ALA A 80 8.66 -4.21 4.32
C ALA A 80 7.22 -4.06 3.80
N PHE A 81 7.01 -3.41 2.65
CA PHE A 81 5.69 -3.34 2.02
C PHE A 81 5.15 -4.70 1.59
N LEU A 82 6.00 -5.59 1.08
CA LEU A 82 5.58 -6.96 0.74
C LEU A 82 5.03 -7.69 1.97
N LEU A 83 5.72 -7.59 3.11
CA LEU A 83 5.27 -8.19 4.36
C LEU A 83 4.01 -7.48 4.90
N ALA A 84 3.87 -6.18 4.70
CA ALA A 84 2.64 -5.46 5.05
C ALA A 84 1.43 -6.00 4.28
N HIS A 85 1.58 -6.26 2.97
CA HIS A 85 0.53 -6.88 2.16
C HIS A 85 0.18 -8.29 2.64
N VAL A 86 1.17 -9.09 3.03
CA VAL A 86 0.94 -10.42 3.63
C VAL A 86 0.15 -10.30 4.93
N ALA A 87 0.48 -9.34 5.79
CA ALA A 87 -0.26 -9.09 7.01
C ALA A 87 -1.72 -8.66 6.72
N TYR A 88 -1.96 -7.79 5.73
CA TYR A 88 -3.32 -7.48 5.28
C TYR A 88 -4.08 -8.71 4.77
N ILE A 89 -3.44 -9.59 4.00
CA ILE A 89 -4.04 -10.83 3.51
C ILE A 89 -4.43 -11.77 4.66
N ALA A 90 -3.59 -11.84 5.70
CA ALA A 90 -3.84 -12.65 6.89
C ALA A 90 -5.01 -12.12 7.74
N ASP A 91 -5.25 -10.81 7.70
CA ASP A 91 -6.36 -10.16 8.39
C ASP A 91 -7.73 -10.46 7.75
N PHE A 92 -7.77 -10.77 6.45
CA PHE A 92 -9.00 -11.16 5.77
C PHE A 92 -9.37 -12.63 6.05
N GLU A 93 -10.35 -12.85 6.92
CA GLU A 93 -10.97 -14.15 7.17
C GLU A 93 -11.94 -14.54 6.04
N ILE A 94 -11.42 -15.16 4.99
CA ILE A 94 -12.20 -15.55 3.79
C ILE A 94 -11.87 -16.97 3.33
N SER A 95 -12.82 -17.61 2.65
CA SER A 95 -12.61 -18.95 2.12
C SER A 95 -11.52 -18.96 1.03
N PRO A 96 -10.65 -20.00 0.99
CA PRO A 96 -9.65 -20.13 -0.07
C PRO A 96 -10.25 -20.11 -1.47
N ALA A 97 -11.43 -20.72 -1.66
CA ALA A 97 -12.11 -20.77 -2.95
C ALA A 97 -12.53 -19.37 -3.43
N ALA A 98 -13.11 -18.53 -2.56
CA ALA A 98 -13.48 -17.17 -2.92
C ALA A 98 -12.23 -16.32 -3.23
N ARG A 99 -11.17 -16.49 -2.43
CA ARG A 99 -9.89 -15.81 -2.65
C ARG A 99 -9.26 -16.17 -4.00
N ILE A 100 -9.25 -17.46 -4.37
CA ILE A 100 -8.73 -17.94 -5.65
C ILE A 100 -9.58 -17.41 -6.82
N GLY A 101 -10.91 -17.46 -6.70
CA GLY A 101 -11.81 -16.94 -7.74
C GLY A 101 -11.53 -15.47 -8.08
N TRP A 102 -11.43 -14.62 -7.06
CA TRP A 102 -11.08 -13.22 -7.25
C TRP A 102 -9.63 -13.01 -7.68
N LEU A 103 -8.68 -13.85 -7.25
CA LEU A 103 -7.29 -13.76 -7.70
C LEU A 103 -7.19 -13.96 -9.21
N ILE A 104 -7.93 -14.92 -9.78
CA ILE A 104 -7.99 -15.14 -11.23
C ILE A 104 -8.51 -13.87 -11.93
N VAL A 105 -9.59 -13.27 -11.42
CA VAL A 105 -10.15 -12.03 -11.97
C VAL A 105 -9.11 -10.90 -11.95
N VAL A 106 -8.48 -10.66 -10.80
CA VAL A 106 -7.45 -9.61 -10.65
C VAL A 106 -6.25 -9.89 -11.55
N ALA A 107 -5.78 -11.13 -11.64
CA ALA A 107 -4.66 -11.52 -12.48
C ALA A 107 -4.95 -11.27 -13.97
N VAL A 108 -6.15 -11.62 -14.44
CA VAL A 108 -6.58 -11.38 -15.83
C VAL A 108 -6.67 -9.89 -16.12
N LEU A 109 -7.34 -9.11 -15.25
CA LEU A 109 -7.54 -7.68 -15.46
C LEU A 109 -6.23 -6.89 -15.39
N SER A 110 -5.29 -7.30 -14.54
CA SER A 110 -3.98 -6.64 -14.39
C SER A 110 -2.91 -7.17 -15.35
N ALA A 111 -3.16 -8.25 -16.09
CA ALA A 111 -2.16 -8.90 -16.94
C ALA A 111 -1.44 -7.93 -17.91
N PRO A 112 -2.11 -7.00 -18.63
CA PRO A 112 -1.41 -6.10 -19.54
C PRO A 112 -0.39 -5.20 -18.83
N LEU A 113 -0.76 -4.68 -17.65
CA LEU A 113 0.11 -3.86 -16.82
C LEU A 113 1.29 -4.68 -16.28
N THR A 114 1.00 -5.84 -15.70
CA THR A 114 2.01 -6.76 -15.14
C THR A 114 3.01 -7.20 -16.18
N LEU A 115 2.56 -7.57 -17.38
CA LEU A 115 3.44 -7.98 -18.49
C LEU A 115 4.33 -6.83 -18.96
N ARG A 116 3.79 -5.61 -19.04
CA ARG A 116 4.56 -4.45 -19.46
C ARG A 116 5.65 -4.08 -18.44
N ILE A 117 5.32 -4.05 -17.16
CA ILE A 117 6.28 -3.79 -16.08
C ILE A 117 7.38 -4.85 -16.07
N THR A 118 7.00 -6.14 -16.03
CA THR A 118 7.97 -7.24 -15.88
C THR A 118 8.92 -7.37 -17.06
N ARG A 119 8.46 -7.11 -18.30
CA ARG A 119 9.32 -7.05 -19.49
C ARG A 119 10.33 -5.90 -19.44
N ALA A 120 9.97 -4.78 -18.80
CA ALA A 120 10.85 -3.63 -18.68
C ALA A 120 11.92 -3.81 -17.59
N VAL A 121 11.75 -4.76 -16.67
CA VAL A 121 12.78 -5.10 -15.67
C VAL A 121 13.90 -5.90 -16.34
N ALA A 122 15.08 -5.29 -16.50
CA ALA A 122 16.22 -5.91 -17.18
C ALA A 122 16.84 -7.08 -16.39
N GLN A 123 17.00 -6.94 -15.07
CA GLN A 123 17.67 -7.93 -14.22
C GLN A 123 16.72 -9.09 -13.85
N PRO A 124 17.07 -10.36 -14.14
CA PRO A 124 16.17 -11.50 -13.89
C PRO A 124 15.77 -11.69 -12.42
N SER A 125 16.71 -11.53 -11.49
CA SER A 125 16.44 -11.65 -10.04
C SER A 125 15.48 -10.57 -9.55
N LEU A 126 15.66 -9.33 -10.01
CA LEU A 126 14.76 -8.23 -9.71
C LEU A 126 13.38 -8.44 -10.35
N ARG A 127 13.32 -9.00 -11.56
CA ARG A 127 12.06 -9.33 -12.22
C ARG A 127 11.26 -10.36 -11.41
N ALA A 128 11.92 -11.40 -10.89
CA ALA A 128 11.28 -12.39 -10.03
C ALA A 128 10.72 -11.75 -8.75
N ALA A 129 11.48 -10.85 -8.11
CA ALA A 129 11.01 -10.10 -6.94
C ALA A 129 9.80 -9.21 -7.26
N VAL A 130 9.79 -8.53 -8.41
CA VAL A 130 8.65 -7.71 -8.86
C VAL A 130 7.42 -8.57 -9.16
N VAL A 131 7.59 -9.73 -9.80
CA VAL A 131 6.47 -10.67 -10.05
C VAL A 131 5.87 -11.17 -8.74
N LEU A 132 6.72 -11.58 -7.79
CA LEU A 132 6.26 -12.00 -6.46
C LEU A 132 5.50 -10.87 -5.76
N TYR A 133 6.02 -9.65 -5.83
CA TYR A 133 5.36 -8.48 -5.26
C TYR A 133 3.98 -8.24 -5.86
N ILE A 134 3.88 -8.22 -7.20
CA ILE A 134 2.61 -8.05 -7.91
C ILE A 134 1.63 -9.17 -7.56
N ALA A 135 2.09 -10.41 -7.43
CA ALA A 135 1.25 -11.55 -7.06
C ALA A 135 0.69 -11.40 -5.64
N VAL A 136 1.52 -10.97 -4.68
CA VAL A 136 1.08 -10.75 -3.28
C VAL A 136 0.08 -9.60 -3.21
N ILE A 137 0.35 -8.44 -3.81
CA ILE A 137 -0.62 -7.34 -3.79
C ILE A 137 -1.90 -7.67 -4.56
N ALA A 138 -1.84 -8.45 -5.65
CA ALA A 138 -3.03 -8.98 -6.32
C ALA A 138 -3.84 -9.91 -5.41
N LEU A 139 -3.18 -10.73 -4.59
CA LEU A 139 -3.84 -11.58 -3.59
C LEU A 139 -4.51 -10.76 -2.48
N MET A 140 -3.92 -9.64 -2.08
CA MET A 140 -4.55 -8.68 -1.15
C MET A 140 -5.81 -8.09 -1.76
N VAL A 141 -5.76 -7.61 -3.01
CA VAL A 141 -6.94 -7.10 -3.73
C VAL A 141 -8.02 -8.18 -3.82
N ALA A 142 -7.65 -9.40 -4.22
CA ALA A 142 -8.56 -10.52 -4.29
C ALA A 142 -9.21 -10.83 -2.93
N SER A 143 -8.43 -10.74 -1.85
CA SER A 143 -8.94 -10.95 -0.50
C SER A 143 -9.95 -9.88 -0.08
N ALA A 144 -9.67 -8.62 -0.40
CA ALA A 144 -10.56 -7.51 -0.14
C ALA A 144 -11.89 -7.63 -0.91
N PHE A 145 -11.86 -8.03 -2.19
CA PHE A 145 -13.08 -8.30 -2.96
C PHE A 145 -13.86 -9.50 -2.43
N ALA A 146 -13.17 -10.60 -2.11
CA ALA A 146 -13.79 -11.80 -1.55
C ALA A 146 -14.45 -11.56 -0.20
N SER A 147 -13.99 -10.55 0.57
CA SER A 147 -14.64 -10.17 1.83
C SER A 147 -16.05 -9.58 1.65
N GLY A 148 -16.40 -9.15 0.43
CA GLY A 148 -17.68 -8.50 0.15
C GLY A 148 -17.81 -7.08 0.74
N ARG A 149 -16.71 -6.48 1.22
CA ARG A 149 -16.68 -5.15 1.86
C ARG A 149 -16.17 -4.11 0.84
N PRO A 150 -17.05 -3.30 0.19
CA PRO A 150 -16.67 -2.47 -0.96
C PRO A 150 -15.58 -1.44 -0.66
N LEU A 151 -15.58 -0.88 0.56
CA LEU A 151 -14.57 0.09 0.98
C LEU A 151 -13.17 -0.52 1.12
N ALA A 152 -13.06 -1.79 1.55
CA ALA A 152 -11.78 -2.49 1.58
C ALA A 152 -11.31 -2.83 0.16
N ALA A 153 -12.22 -3.25 -0.72
CA ALA A 153 -11.90 -3.50 -2.13
C ALA A 153 -11.39 -2.23 -2.83
N LEU A 154 -12.05 -1.09 -2.61
CA LEU A 154 -11.59 0.21 -3.09
C LEU A 154 -10.22 0.58 -2.50
N GLY A 155 -10.03 0.39 -1.19
CA GLY A 155 -8.76 0.64 -0.53
C GLY A 155 -7.61 -0.19 -1.12
N ALA A 156 -7.83 -1.50 -1.29
CA ALA A 156 -6.86 -2.41 -1.89
C ALA A 156 -6.55 -2.06 -3.36
N LEU A 157 -7.57 -1.66 -4.15
CA LEU A 157 -7.36 -1.20 -5.53
C LEU A 157 -6.54 0.09 -5.60
N LEU A 158 -6.78 1.05 -4.70
CA LEU A 158 -6.00 2.28 -4.64
C LEU A 158 -4.55 2.00 -4.25
N PHE A 159 -4.32 1.08 -3.32
CA PHE A 159 -2.96 0.63 -2.99
C PHE A 159 -2.31 -0.07 -4.19
N PHE A 160 -3.01 -0.98 -4.86
CA PHE A 160 -2.53 -1.63 -6.08
C PHE A 160 -2.17 -0.61 -7.17
N ALA A 161 -2.98 0.43 -7.33
CA ALA A 161 -2.71 1.52 -8.27
C ALA A 161 -1.47 2.34 -7.87
N SER A 162 -1.32 2.69 -6.58
CA SER A 162 -0.11 3.34 -6.05
C SER A 162 1.15 2.57 -6.44
N ASP A 163 1.19 1.27 -6.13
CA ASP A 163 2.36 0.44 -6.37
C ASP A 163 2.60 0.18 -7.87
N GLY A 164 1.52 0.08 -8.65
CA GLY A 164 1.58 0.04 -10.10
C GLY A 164 2.23 1.29 -10.69
N ILE A 165 1.91 2.49 -10.18
CA ILE A 165 2.53 3.75 -10.61
C ILE A 165 4.01 3.78 -10.19
N ILE A 166 4.36 3.34 -8.98
CA ILE A 166 5.77 3.22 -8.54
C ILE A 166 6.56 2.33 -9.51
N ALA A 167 6.05 1.12 -9.78
CA ALA A 167 6.72 0.15 -10.64
C ALA A 167 6.83 0.66 -12.08
N TRP A 168 5.77 1.29 -12.60
CA TRP A 168 5.80 1.90 -13.92
C TRP A 168 6.83 3.03 -14.03
N ASN A 169 6.81 3.96 -13.09
CA ASN A 169 7.74 5.10 -13.03
C ASN A 169 9.20 4.65 -12.91
N ARG A 170 9.45 3.53 -12.23
CA ARG A 170 10.79 2.98 -12.02
C ARG A 170 11.31 2.17 -13.19
N PHE A 171 10.47 1.32 -13.81
CA PHE A 171 10.94 0.32 -14.77
C PHE A 171 10.56 0.61 -16.21
N VAL A 172 9.43 1.29 -16.46
CA VAL A 172 8.91 1.50 -17.81
C VAL A 172 9.33 2.86 -18.35
N HIS A 173 8.86 3.95 -17.74
CA HIS A 173 9.34 5.30 -18.00
C HIS A 173 8.96 6.25 -16.87
N PRO A 174 9.76 7.31 -16.61
CA PRO A 174 9.44 8.30 -15.59
C PRO A 174 8.18 9.10 -15.93
N LEU A 175 7.33 9.34 -14.93
CA LEU A 175 6.11 10.14 -15.01
C LEU A 175 6.27 11.39 -14.14
N ALA A 176 6.11 12.58 -14.73
CA ALA A 176 6.25 13.85 -14.01
C ALA A 176 5.26 14.01 -12.84
N TRP A 177 4.10 13.37 -12.94
CA TRP A 177 3.01 13.42 -11.96
C TRP A 177 2.98 12.21 -11.01
N ALA A 178 3.95 11.28 -11.09
CA ALA A 178 3.91 10.05 -10.31
C ALA A 178 3.74 10.31 -8.81
N GLN A 179 4.59 11.18 -8.24
CA GLN A 179 4.72 11.28 -6.78
C GLN A 179 3.45 11.76 -6.08
N PRO A 180 2.77 12.85 -6.51
CA PRO A 180 1.51 13.24 -5.90
C PRO A 180 0.44 12.14 -6.02
N THR A 181 0.30 11.52 -7.20
CA THR A 181 -0.71 10.49 -7.42
C THR A 181 -0.47 9.26 -6.56
N ILE A 182 0.80 8.80 -6.46
CA ILE A 182 1.21 7.72 -5.56
C ILE A 182 0.78 8.02 -4.13
N MET A 183 1.10 9.20 -3.60
CA MET A 183 0.78 9.51 -2.21
C MET A 183 -0.72 9.68 -1.94
N VAL A 184 -1.50 10.16 -2.91
CA VAL A 184 -2.97 10.23 -2.79
C VAL A 184 -3.56 8.83 -2.76
N THR A 185 -3.23 7.99 -3.74
CA THR A 185 -3.78 6.63 -3.82
C THR A 185 -3.29 5.76 -2.67
N TYR A 186 -2.05 5.93 -2.21
CA TYR A 186 -1.50 5.24 -1.04
C TYR A 186 -2.26 5.59 0.24
N HIS A 187 -2.39 6.88 0.59
CA HIS A 187 -3.08 7.28 1.82
C HIS A 187 -4.56 6.88 1.82
N LEU A 188 -5.26 7.08 0.70
CA LEU A 188 -6.66 6.66 0.58
C LEU A 188 -6.80 5.14 0.60
N GLY A 189 -5.85 4.40 0.02
CA GLY A 189 -5.79 2.95 0.05
C GLY A 189 -5.65 2.40 1.46
N GLN A 190 -4.66 2.91 2.19
CA GLN A 190 -4.43 2.59 3.60
C GLN A 190 -5.66 2.93 4.46
N LEU A 191 -6.24 4.12 4.30
CA LEU A 191 -7.44 4.50 5.07
C LEU A 191 -8.62 3.56 4.79
N GLY A 192 -8.86 3.20 3.52
CA GLY A 192 -9.94 2.30 3.14
C GLY A 192 -9.80 0.91 3.75
N LEU A 193 -8.60 0.34 3.72
CA LEU A 193 -8.30 -0.93 4.38
C LEU A 193 -8.49 -0.82 5.90
N VAL A 194 -7.88 0.18 6.54
CA VAL A 194 -7.94 0.37 8.00
C VAL A 194 -9.37 0.64 8.48
N ALA A 195 -10.15 1.48 7.79
CA ALA A 195 -11.51 1.80 8.19
C ALA A 195 -12.42 0.56 8.26
N VAL A 196 -12.13 -0.42 7.42
CA VAL A 196 -12.91 -1.65 7.32
C VAL A 196 -12.37 -2.70 8.29
N LEU A 197 -11.07 -3.00 8.23
CA LEU A 197 -10.42 -4.03 9.03
C LEU A 197 -10.38 -3.71 10.52
N ARG A 198 -10.39 -2.43 10.90
CA ARG A 198 -10.51 -2.01 12.31
C ARG A 198 -11.87 -2.37 12.94
N ALA A 199 -12.90 -2.53 12.11
CA ALA A 199 -14.29 -2.73 12.56
C ALA A 199 -14.81 -4.15 12.33
N GLY A 200 -14.00 -5.04 11.74
CA GLY A 200 -14.29 -6.47 11.62
C GLY A 200 -13.62 -7.21 12.77
#